data_AF-A0A7J4QWQ3-F1
#
_entry.id   AF-A0A7J4QWQ3-F1
#
_cell.length_a   1.000
_cell.length_b   1.000
_cell.length_c   1.000
_cell.angle_alpha   90.00
_cell.angle_beta   90.00
_cell.angle_gamma   90.00
#
_symmetry.space_group_name_H-M   'P 1'
#
loop_
_entity.id
_entity.type
_entity.pdbx_description
1 polymer ?
#
loop_
_entity_poly.entity_id
_entity_poly.type
_entity_poly.pdbx_seq_one_letter_code
_entity_poly.pdbx_strand_id
1 'polypeptide(L)'
;MEANSVVPIIGAIGLVSLAISWHMRSRESARIAQIGWLCVGVYFFLGSWNYQEKGDLILTVMSLSALPLTIGIARWETNTLDLRARKALNWARGAMAYAGGPYLLISHVPWLNVLAIWFVASQVALFYRISGTGDIHLGETWVETSSGKVTWDNWDGNRWFSSETIGEFPFQTELVMADGSFIGINFV
;
A
#
# COMPACT_ATOMS: atom_id res chain seq x y z
N MET A 1 -15.02 9.12 -16.47
CA MET A 1 -14.22 8.59 -15.34
C MET A 1 -13.85 7.17 -15.70
N GLU A 2 -12.60 6.94 -16.03
CA GLU A 2 -12.12 5.60 -16.39
C GLU A 2 -12.25 4.66 -15.18
N ALA A 3 -12.61 3.40 -15.42
CA ALA A 3 -12.90 2.42 -14.37
C ALA A 3 -11.74 2.25 -13.35
N ASN A 4 -10.52 2.59 -13.75
CA ASN A 4 -9.31 2.52 -12.93
C ASN A 4 -9.29 3.50 -11.75
N SER A 5 -9.94 4.66 -11.84
CA SER A 5 -9.91 5.66 -10.76
C SER A 5 -10.81 5.32 -9.56
N VAL A 6 -11.75 4.38 -9.71
CA VAL A 6 -12.74 4.06 -8.68
C VAL A 6 -12.21 3.00 -7.70
N VAL A 7 -11.32 2.11 -8.16
CA VAL A 7 -10.81 1.00 -7.36
C VAL A 7 -10.10 1.46 -6.08
N PRO A 8 -9.13 2.41 -6.12
CA PRO A 8 -8.46 2.88 -4.91
C PRO A 8 -9.42 3.52 -3.90
N ILE A 9 -10.49 4.17 -4.39
CA ILE A 9 -11.53 4.79 -3.55
C ILE A 9 -12.31 3.70 -2.79
N ILE A 10 -12.67 2.60 -3.47
CA ILE A 10 -13.33 1.45 -2.82
C ILE A 10 -12.43 0.88 -1.73
N GLY A 11 -11.14 0.70 -2.01
CA GLY A 11 -10.16 0.24 -1.01
C GLY A 11 -10.06 1.17 0.19
N ALA A 12 -9.96 2.48 -0.06
CA ALA A 12 -9.89 3.50 0.99
C ALA A 12 -11.16 3.52 1.87
N ILE A 13 -12.35 3.47 1.26
CA ILE A 13 -13.62 3.36 1.99
C ILE A 13 -13.64 2.09 2.85
N GLY A 14 -13.18 0.97 2.30
CA GLY A 14 -13.09 -0.30 3.02
C GLY A 14 -12.23 -0.21 4.27
N LEU A 15 -11.00 0.30 4.13
CA LEU A 15 -10.04 0.45 5.23
C LEU A 15 -10.51 1.44 6.28
N VAL A 16 -11.03 2.60 5.88
CA VAL A 16 -11.57 3.62 6.80
C VAL A 16 -12.76 3.06 7.57
N SER A 17 -13.65 2.32 6.90
CA SER A 17 -14.79 1.66 7.55
C SER A 17 -14.31 0.64 8.60
N LEU A 18 -13.29 -0.16 8.30
CA LEU A 18 -12.70 -1.10 9.27
C LEU A 18 -12.04 -0.37 10.45
N ALA A 19 -11.31 0.72 10.20
CA ALA A 19 -10.69 1.54 11.24
C ALA A 19 -11.73 2.16 12.18
N ILE A 20 -12.77 2.78 11.62
CA ILE A 20 -13.89 3.35 12.39
C ILE A 20 -14.57 2.24 13.20
N SER A 21 -14.85 1.10 12.59
CA SER A 21 -15.48 -0.03 13.27
C SER A 21 -14.64 -0.56 14.44
N TRP A 22 -13.31 -0.54 14.30
CA TRP A 22 -12.36 -0.94 15.34
C TRP A 22 -12.28 0.07 16.51
N HIS A 23 -12.33 1.37 16.22
CA HIS A 23 -12.42 2.41 17.25
C HIS A 23 -13.75 2.36 17.99
N MET A 24 -14.85 2.08 17.26
CA MET A 24 -16.19 1.93 17.80
C MET A 24 -16.48 0.53 18.36
N ARG A 25 -15.46 -0.29 18.63
CA ARG A 25 -15.62 -1.69 19.09
C ARG A 25 -16.42 -1.86 20.40
N SER A 26 -16.56 -0.80 21.20
CA SER A 26 -17.40 -0.78 22.40
C SER A 26 -18.89 -0.60 22.11
N ARG A 27 -19.24 -0.24 20.87
CA ARG A 27 -20.61 -0.07 20.36
C ARG A 27 -20.92 -1.14 19.30
N GLU A 28 -22.17 -1.21 18.88
CA GLU A 28 -22.57 -2.07 17.77
C GLU A 28 -22.05 -1.52 16.43
N SER A 29 -20.85 -1.97 16.03
CA SER A 29 -20.18 -1.54 14.80
C SER A 29 -20.10 -2.63 13.71
N ALA A 30 -20.92 -3.68 13.83
CA ALA A 30 -20.89 -4.85 12.94
C ALA A 30 -21.23 -4.50 11.49
N ARG A 31 -22.24 -3.65 11.24
CA ARG A 31 -22.61 -3.22 9.88
C ARG A 31 -21.51 -2.42 9.20
N ILE A 32 -20.81 -1.57 9.95
CA ILE A 32 -19.66 -0.80 9.44
C ILE A 32 -18.50 -1.75 9.09
N ALA A 33 -18.26 -2.77 9.92
CA ALA A 33 -17.26 -3.80 9.63
C ALA A 33 -17.61 -4.58 8.35
N GLN A 34 -18.88 -4.95 8.18
CA GLN A 34 -19.36 -5.67 7.00
C GLN A 34 -19.10 -4.91 5.71
N ILE A 35 -19.45 -3.62 5.68
CA ILE A 35 -19.16 -2.74 4.53
C ILE A 35 -17.66 -2.70 4.30
N GLY A 36 -16.86 -2.54 5.36
CA GLY A 36 -15.41 -2.53 5.30
C GLY A 36 -14.83 -3.78 4.65
N TRP A 37 -15.21 -4.96 5.13
CA TRP A 37 -14.77 -6.24 4.58
C TRP A 37 -15.15 -6.41 3.11
N LEU A 38 -16.38 -6.10 2.73
CA LEU A 38 -16.84 -6.21 1.34
C LEU A 38 -16.06 -5.27 0.40
N CYS A 39 -15.86 -4.02 0.79
CA CYS A 39 -15.09 -3.06 0.01
C CYS A 39 -13.63 -3.50 -0.15
N VAL A 40 -12.99 -3.99 0.92
CA VAL A 40 -11.61 -4.53 0.85
C VAL A 40 -11.56 -5.76 -0.07
N GLY A 41 -12.54 -6.66 0.02
CA GLY A 41 -12.64 -7.82 -0.85
C GLY A 41 -12.76 -7.45 -2.33
N VAL A 42 -13.63 -6.49 -2.65
CA VAL A 42 -13.82 -5.99 -4.02
C VAL A 42 -12.54 -5.32 -4.52
N TYR A 43 -11.86 -4.52 -3.69
CA TYR A 43 -10.60 -3.88 -4.06
C TYR A 43 -9.55 -4.89 -4.53
N PHE A 44 -9.24 -5.90 -3.70
CA PHE A 44 -8.25 -6.91 -4.06
C PHE A 44 -8.69 -7.78 -5.24
N PHE A 45 -9.98 -8.11 -5.32
CA PHE A 45 -10.52 -8.89 -6.43
C PHE A 45 -10.39 -8.16 -7.76
N LEU A 46 -10.71 -6.87 -7.83
CA LEU A 46 -10.54 -6.09 -9.06
C LEU A 46 -9.06 -5.90 -9.41
N GLY A 47 -8.18 -5.81 -8.41
CA GLY A 47 -6.73 -5.75 -8.60
C GLY A 47 -6.09 -7.05 -9.10
N SER A 48 -6.78 -8.20 -9.03
CA SER A 48 -6.20 -9.50 -9.39
C SER A 48 -5.76 -9.57 -10.85
N TRP A 49 -6.44 -8.85 -11.74
CA TRP A 49 -6.14 -8.87 -13.17
C TRP A 49 -4.78 -8.24 -13.49
N ASN A 50 -4.38 -7.20 -12.75
CA ASN A 50 -3.06 -6.58 -12.88
C ASN A 50 -1.93 -7.58 -12.54
N TYR A 51 -2.16 -8.47 -11.58
CA TYR A 51 -1.18 -9.51 -11.23
C TYR A 51 -1.14 -10.63 -12.27
N GLN A 52 -2.29 -10.95 -12.86
CA GLN A 52 -2.37 -11.92 -13.94
C GLN A 52 -1.63 -11.44 -15.19
N GLU A 53 -1.77 -10.16 -15.56
CA GLU A 53 -1.05 -9.55 -16.68
C GLU A 53 0.47 -9.59 -16.48
N LYS A 54 0.94 -9.50 -15.24
CA LYS A 54 2.36 -9.64 -14.85
C LYS A 54 2.83 -11.10 -14.75
N GLY A 55 1.94 -12.07 -14.92
CA GLY A 55 2.26 -13.50 -14.82
C GLY A 55 2.40 -14.04 -13.39
N ASP A 56 2.00 -13.28 -12.36
CA ASP A 56 2.05 -13.74 -10.97
C ASP A 56 0.81 -14.54 -10.60
N LEU A 57 0.90 -15.86 -10.77
CA LEU A 57 -0.21 -16.79 -10.49
C LEU A 57 -0.59 -16.82 -9.00
N ILE A 58 0.39 -16.73 -8.10
CA ILE A 58 0.15 -16.86 -6.66
C ILE A 58 -0.66 -15.67 -6.18
N LEU A 59 -0.21 -14.47 -6.51
CA LEU A 59 -0.87 -13.24 -6.07
C LEU A 59 -2.23 -13.06 -6.75
N THR A 60 -2.39 -13.53 -7.98
CA THR A 60 -3.68 -13.59 -8.68
C THR A 60 -4.68 -14.45 -7.91
N VAL A 61 -4.32 -15.69 -7.55
CA VAL A 61 -5.21 -16.61 -6.82
C VAL A 61 -5.53 -16.06 -5.43
N MET A 62 -4.53 -15.54 -4.72
CA MET A 62 -4.74 -14.91 -3.41
C MET A 62 -5.71 -13.73 -3.50
N SER A 63 -5.54 -12.85 -4.50
CA SER A 63 -6.39 -11.68 -4.71
C SER A 63 -7.83 -12.05 -5.12
N LEU A 64 -7.99 -13.06 -5.98
CA LEU A 64 -9.31 -13.61 -6.33
C LEU A 64 -10.03 -14.21 -5.12
N SER A 65 -9.28 -14.89 -4.24
CA SER A 65 -9.83 -15.49 -3.01
C SER A 65 -10.24 -14.46 -1.96
N ALA A 66 -9.76 -13.21 -2.05
CA ALA A 66 -10.07 -12.17 -1.09
C ALA A 66 -11.57 -11.88 -1.01
N LEU A 67 -12.28 -11.86 -2.14
CA LEU A 67 -13.72 -11.59 -2.18
C LEU A 67 -14.56 -12.65 -1.43
N PRO A 68 -14.48 -13.96 -1.75
CA PRO A 68 -15.26 -14.95 -1.01
C PRO A 68 -14.87 -15.01 0.48
N LEU A 69 -13.59 -14.82 0.82
CA LEU A 69 -13.15 -14.79 2.22
C LEU A 69 -13.73 -13.61 2.99
N THR A 70 -13.68 -12.41 2.42
CA THR A 70 -14.23 -11.21 3.06
C THR A 70 -15.75 -11.22 3.15
N ILE A 71 -16.46 -11.82 2.19
CA ILE A 71 -17.90 -12.11 2.30
C ILE A 71 -18.17 -13.05 3.48
N GLY A 72 -17.36 -14.10 3.63
CA GLY A 72 -17.43 -15.03 4.76
C GLY A 72 -17.26 -14.33 6.10
N ILE A 73 -16.23 -13.49 6.22
CA ILE A 73 -15.97 -12.69 7.44
C ILE A 73 -17.11 -11.70 7.69
N ALA A 74 -17.58 -10.99 6.67
CA ALA A 74 -18.70 -10.05 6.80
C ALA A 74 -19.96 -10.77 7.31
N ARG A 75 -20.28 -11.96 6.80
CA ARG A 75 -21.39 -12.77 7.33
C ARG A 75 -21.13 -13.22 8.77
N TRP A 76 -19.88 -13.51 9.13
CA TRP A 76 -19.52 -13.95 10.47
C TRP A 76 -19.68 -12.83 11.53
N GLU A 77 -19.50 -11.55 11.13
CA GLU A 77 -19.61 -10.40 12.03
C GLU A 77 -20.92 -10.31 12.83
N THR A 78 -22.04 -10.76 12.26
CA THR A 78 -23.36 -10.75 12.90
C THR A 78 -23.78 -12.11 13.46
N ASN A 79 -23.10 -13.19 13.10
CA ASN A 79 -23.50 -14.56 13.46
C ASN A 79 -22.61 -15.17 14.56
N THR A 80 -21.86 -14.34 15.28
CA THR A 80 -20.95 -14.79 16.35
C THR A 80 -21.58 -14.60 17.73
N LEU A 81 -21.87 -15.70 18.41
CA LEU A 81 -22.27 -15.71 19.82
C LEU A 81 -21.09 -15.91 20.78
N ASP A 82 -19.96 -16.42 20.27
CA ASP A 82 -18.75 -16.65 21.06
C ASP A 82 -17.93 -15.37 21.29
N LEU A 83 -17.60 -15.10 22.55
CA LEU A 83 -16.85 -13.92 22.97
C LEU A 83 -15.39 -13.96 22.48
N ARG A 84 -14.79 -15.14 22.35
CA ARG A 84 -13.42 -15.28 21.84
C ARG A 84 -13.37 -14.96 20.34
N ALA A 85 -14.27 -15.54 19.56
CA ALA A 85 -14.43 -15.21 18.14
C ALA A 85 -14.72 -13.72 17.92
N ARG A 86 -15.56 -13.09 18.75
CA ARG A 86 -15.81 -11.63 18.67
C ARG A 86 -14.55 -10.79 18.91
N LYS A 87 -13.70 -11.18 19.87
CA LYS A 87 -12.41 -10.52 20.12
C LYS A 87 -11.45 -10.70 18.93
N ALA A 88 -11.41 -11.89 18.33
CA ALA A 88 -10.60 -12.16 17.14
C ALA A 88 -11.06 -11.34 15.93
N LEU A 89 -12.36 -11.24 15.68
CA LEU A 89 -12.92 -10.39 14.63
C LEU A 89 -12.58 -8.91 14.86
N ASN A 90 -12.75 -8.41 16.09
CA ASN A 90 -12.33 -7.05 16.43
C ASN A 90 -10.84 -6.85 16.16
N TRP A 91 -9.97 -7.78 16.55
CA TRP A 91 -8.55 -7.69 16.25
C TRP A 91 -8.29 -7.67 14.73
N ALA A 92 -8.96 -8.54 13.97
CA ALA A 92 -8.81 -8.62 12.52
C ALA A 92 -9.19 -7.32 11.80
N ARG A 93 -10.25 -6.62 12.25
CA ARG A 93 -10.62 -5.29 11.72
C ARG A 93 -9.47 -4.29 11.86
N GLY A 94 -8.87 -4.23 13.05
CA GLY A 94 -7.74 -3.35 13.33
C GLY A 94 -6.48 -3.75 12.57
N ALA A 95 -6.17 -5.05 12.54
CA ALA A 95 -5.03 -5.58 11.81
C ALA A 95 -5.10 -5.23 10.32
N MET A 96 -6.26 -5.44 9.68
CA MET A 96 -6.44 -5.08 8.27
C MET A 96 -6.34 -3.56 8.05
N ALA A 97 -6.98 -2.76 8.89
CA ALA A 97 -6.97 -1.30 8.77
C ALA A 97 -5.55 -0.70 8.93
N TYR A 98 -4.76 -1.18 9.90
CA TYR A 98 -3.45 -0.60 10.22
C TYR A 98 -2.28 -1.28 9.55
N ALA A 99 -2.41 -2.53 9.08
CA ALA A 99 -1.39 -3.14 8.23
C ALA A 99 -1.60 -2.77 6.76
N GLY A 100 -2.83 -2.90 6.26
CA GLY A 100 -3.16 -2.61 4.86
C GLY A 100 -3.28 -1.11 4.57
N GLY A 101 -3.77 -0.32 5.53
CA GLY A 101 -3.99 1.12 5.36
C GLY A 101 -2.74 1.90 4.98
N PRO A 102 -1.68 1.89 5.80
CA PRO A 102 -0.44 2.59 5.49
C PRO A 102 0.19 2.14 4.16
N TYR A 103 0.13 0.85 3.87
CA TYR A 103 0.64 0.30 2.61
C TYR A 103 -0.09 0.89 1.39
N LEU A 104 -1.43 0.80 1.37
CA LEU A 104 -2.24 1.34 0.27
C LEU A 104 -2.15 2.86 0.15
N LEU A 105 -1.95 3.55 1.26
CA LEU A 105 -1.75 4.99 1.30
C LEU A 105 -0.39 5.37 0.67
N ILE A 106 0.68 4.66 1.00
CA ILE A 106 2.01 4.87 0.39
C ILE A 106 1.99 4.51 -1.10
N SER A 107 1.28 3.44 -1.51
CA SER A 107 1.22 3.02 -2.91
C SER A 107 0.49 4.01 -3.82
N HIS A 108 -0.49 4.75 -3.30
CA HIS A 108 -1.31 5.68 -4.09
C HIS A 108 -0.94 7.16 -3.93
N VAL A 109 -0.09 7.52 -2.97
CA VAL A 109 0.36 8.90 -2.73
C VAL A 109 1.87 9.00 -3.02
N PRO A 110 2.27 9.50 -4.20
CA PRO A 110 3.68 9.61 -4.61
C PRO A 110 4.57 10.32 -3.59
N TRP A 111 4.09 11.42 -2.99
CA TRP A 111 4.83 12.10 -1.91
C TRP A 111 5.19 11.19 -0.74
N LEU A 112 4.27 10.31 -0.32
CA LEU A 112 4.53 9.41 0.80
C LEU A 112 5.52 8.31 0.42
N ASN A 113 5.46 7.84 -0.83
CA ASN A 113 6.45 6.91 -1.36
C ASN A 113 7.86 7.53 -1.39
N VAL A 114 8.01 8.71 -2.00
CA VAL A 114 9.29 9.43 -2.07
C VAL A 114 9.83 9.76 -0.67
N LEU A 115 8.97 10.23 0.24
CA LEU A 115 9.38 10.50 1.63
C LEU A 115 9.82 9.23 2.36
N ALA A 116 9.16 8.09 2.14
CA ALA A 116 9.58 6.82 2.70
C ALA A 116 10.95 6.38 2.17
N ILE A 117 11.20 6.55 0.86
CA ILE A 117 12.50 6.31 0.24
C ILE A 117 13.56 7.22 0.87
N TRP A 118 13.32 8.53 0.93
CA TRP A 118 14.27 9.49 1.52
C TRP A 118 14.57 9.17 2.98
N PHE A 119 13.55 8.80 3.75
CA PHE A 119 13.72 8.40 5.14
C PHE A 119 14.67 7.19 5.22
N VAL A 120 14.39 6.10 4.52
CA VAL A 120 15.23 4.89 4.54
C VAL A 120 16.63 5.17 3.99
N ALA A 121 16.73 5.85 2.85
CA ALA A 121 18.02 6.20 2.23
C ALA A 121 18.88 7.08 3.15
N SER A 122 18.27 8.03 3.88
CA SER A 122 18.99 8.84 4.87
C SER A 122 19.55 8.01 6.03
N GLN A 123 18.81 6.98 6.49
CA GLN A 123 19.29 6.09 7.53
C GLN A 123 20.46 5.23 7.03
N VAL A 124 20.35 4.71 5.81
CA VAL A 124 21.43 3.93 5.18
C VAL A 124 22.69 4.79 5.04
N ALA A 125 22.59 5.98 4.45
CA ALA A 125 23.71 6.91 4.31
C ALA A 125 24.34 7.26 5.67
N LEU A 126 23.52 7.52 6.69
CA LEU A 126 24.00 7.79 8.04
C LEU A 126 24.78 6.60 8.62
N PHE A 127 24.22 5.40 8.57
CA PHE A 127 24.86 4.21 9.14
C PHE A 127 26.17 3.86 8.44
N TYR A 128 26.23 3.98 7.11
CA TYR A 128 27.46 3.76 6.33
C TYR A 128 28.57 4.76 6.69
N ARG A 129 28.21 6.02 6.92
CA ARG A 129 29.16 7.06 7.33
C ARG A 129 29.65 6.84 8.77
N ILE A 130 28.75 6.47 9.69
CA ILE A 130 29.11 6.17 11.08
C ILE A 130 29.99 4.92 11.18
N SER A 131 29.72 3.88 10.39
CA SER A 131 30.52 2.65 10.40
C SER A 131 31.90 2.81 9.75
N GLY A 132 32.20 3.98 9.17
CA GLY A 132 33.46 4.24 8.46
C GLY A 132 33.60 3.43 7.17
N THR A 133 32.51 2.87 6.64
CA THR A 133 32.52 2.00 5.46
C THR A 133 32.64 2.81 4.16
N GLY A 134 32.15 4.05 4.14
CA GLY A 134 32.29 4.97 3.02
C GLY A 134 31.52 6.27 3.21
N ASP A 135 31.89 7.31 2.45
CA ASP A 135 31.13 8.56 2.40
C ASP A 135 30.06 8.45 1.31
N ILE A 136 28.83 8.11 1.73
CA ILE A 136 27.69 7.91 0.84
C ILE A 136 26.70 9.06 1.07
N HIS A 137 26.16 9.62 -0.01
CA HIS A 137 25.17 10.70 0.03
C HIS A 137 23.95 10.36 -0.83
N LEU A 138 22.83 11.02 -0.57
CA LEU A 138 21.63 10.91 -1.39
C LEU A 138 21.83 11.72 -2.69
N GLY A 139 21.60 11.07 -3.82
CA GLY A 139 21.59 11.67 -5.15
C GLY A 139 20.18 12.07 -5.59
N GLU A 140 19.95 12.09 -6.91
CA GLU A 140 18.67 12.51 -7.46
C GLU A 140 17.59 11.45 -7.26
N THR A 141 16.34 11.91 -7.17
CA THR A 141 15.16 11.06 -7.20
C THR A 141 14.59 11.03 -8.61
N TRP A 142 14.39 9.83 -9.13
CA TRP A 142 13.88 9.55 -10.46
C TRP A 142 12.47 8.98 -10.41
N VAL A 143 11.69 9.30 -11.44
CA VAL A 143 10.36 8.79 -11.70
C VAL A 143 10.38 8.02 -13.02
N GLU A 144 10.00 6.75 -13.00
CA GLU A 144 9.94 5.88 -14.17
C GLU A 144 8.60 6.06 -14.89
N THR A 145 8.49 6.93 -15.88
CA THR A 145 7.25 7.11 -16.66
C THR A 145 7.17 6.16 -17.85
N SER A 146 5.99 6.03 -18.47
CA SER A 146 5.81 5.30 -19.73
C SER A 146 6.66 5.86 -20.88
N SER A 147 7.04 7.14 -20.80
CA SER A 147 7.95 7.85 -21.73
C SER A 147 9.44 7.77 -21.35
N GLY A 148 9.79 7.13 -20.23
CA GLY A 148 11.16 6.99 -19.73
C GLY A 148 11.39 7.61 -18.35
N LYS A 149 12.64 7.64 -17.91
CA LYS A 149 13.05 8.17 -16.60
C LYS A 149 13.16 9.69 -16.63
N VAL A 150 12.51 10.35 -15.68
CA VAL A 150 12.57 11.81 -15.46
C VAL A 150 12.89 12.09 -14.01
N THR A 151 13.55 13.21 -13.71
CA THR A 151 13.81 13.60 -12.33
C THR A 151 12.51 14.02 -11.63
N TRP A 152 12.42 13.78 -10.33
CA TRP A 152 11.25 14.15 -9.51
C TRP A 152 10.91 15.63 -9.61
N ASP A 153 11.92 16.50 -9.67
CA ASP A 153 11.73 17.94 -9.78
C ASP A 153 11.11 18.32 -11.12
N ASN A 154 11.50 17.67 -12.21
CA ASN A 154 10.99 17.90 -13.56
C ASN A 154 9.73 17.09 -13.89
N TRP A 155 9.26 16.24 -12.98
CA TRP A 155 8.07 15.42 -13.22
C TRP A 155 6.80 16.26 -13.04
N ASP A 156 6.04 16.41 -14.12
CA ASP A 156 4.78 17.16 -14.18
C ASP A 156 3.54 16.31 -13.85
N GLY A 157 3.74 15.07 -13.37
CA GLY A 157 2.65 14.20 -12.96
C GLY A 157 2.04 14.57 -11.60
N ASN A 158 0.88 13.98 -11.29
CA ASN A 158 0.22 14.23 -10.02
C ASN A 158 1.01 13.60 -8.85
N ARG A 159 1.59 14.46 -8.00
CA ARG A 159 2.39 14.05 -6.83
C ARG A 159 1.55 13.64 -5.61
N TRP A 160 0.24 13.88 -5.63
CA TRP A 160 -0.65 13.65 -4.49
C TRP A 160 -1.52 12.40 -4.62
N PHE A 161 -1.94 12.05 -5.84
CA PHE A 161 -2.74 10.85 -6.09
C PHE A 161 -2.38 10.23 -7.43
N SER A 162 -2.00 8.95 -7.39
CA SER A 162 -1.81 8.14 -8.60
C SER A 162 -2.81 6.99 -8.62
N SER A 163 -3.68 6.97 -9.64
CA SER A 163 -4.53 5.82 -9.95
C SER A 163 -3.82 4.76 -10.78
N GLU A 164 -2.71 5.13 -11.42
CA GLU A 164 -1.90 4.21 -12.22
C GLU A 164 -0.71 3.71 -11.40
N THR A 165 -0.51 2.40 -11.40
CA THR A 165 0.76 1.79 -10.96
C THR A 165 1.79 2.09 -12.04
N ILE A 166 2.53 3.17 -11.86
CA ILE A 166 3.61 3.59 -12.73
C ILE A 166 4.77 2.57 -12.56
N GLY A 167 4.79 1.52 -13.39
CA GLY A 167 5.85 0.50 -13.34
C GLY A 167 5.92 -0.32 -12.05
N GLU A 168 6.95 -1.18 -11.97
CA GLU A 168 7.24 -2.02 -10.78
C GLU A 168 8.00 -1.23 -9.71
N PHE A 169 8.72 -0.18 -10.11
CA PHE A 169 9.49 0.72 -9.24
C PHE A 169 9.32 2.18 -9.70
N PRO A 170 8.16 2.81 -9.42
CA PRO A 170 7.83 4.14 -9.92
C PRO A 170 8.80 5.23 -9.49
N PHE A 171 9.32 5.11 -8.28
CA PHE A 171 10.16 6.11 -7.63
C PHE A 171 11.45 5.47 -7.14
N GLN A 172 12.58 6.10 -7.42
CA GLN A 172 13.88 5.62 -7.03
C GLN A 172 14.77 6.80 -6.62
N THR A 173 15.48 6.72 -5.50
CA THR A 173 16.48 7.71 -5.08
C THR A 173 17.85 7.08 -5.11
N GLU A 174 18.81 7.77 -5.72
CA GLU A 174 20.19 7.29 -5.79
C GLU A 174 20.90 7.40 -4.44
N LEU A 175 21.67 6.38 -4.10
CA LEU A 175 22.77 6.47 -3.15
C LEU A 175 24.07 6.56 -3.93
N VAL A 176 24.70 7.72 -3.88
CA VAL A 176 25.98 7.99 -4.55
C VAL A 176 27.11 7.56 -3.63
N MET A 177 27.92 6.62 -4.10
CA MET A 177 29.10 6.11 -3.42
C MET A 177 30.31 7.03 -3.61
N ALA A 178 31.35 6.83 -2.78
CA ALA A 178 32.57 7.65 -2.81
C ALA A 178 33.36 7.55 -4.13
N ASP A 179 33.14 6.50 -4.92
CA ASP A 179 33.75 6.31 -6.25
C ASP A 179 32.93 6.93 -7.39
N GLY A 180 31.81 7.59 -7.09
CA GLY A 180 30.89 8.18 -8.06
C GLY A 180 29.91 7.19 -8.69
N SER A 181 29.96 5.90 -8.33
CA SER A 181 28.92 4.93 -8.70
C SER A 181 27.67 5.14 -7.84
N PHE A 182 26.51 4.65 -8.31
CA PHE A 182 25.26 4.79 -7.56
C PHE A 182 24.45 3.49 -7.52
N ILE A 183 23.72 3.32 -6.41
CA ILE A 183 22.69 2.30 -6.25
C ILE A 183 21.37 3.03 -6.01
N GLY A 184 20.35 2.77 -6.82
CA GLY A 184 19.05 3.39 -6.60
C GLY A 184 18.20 2.57 -5.63
N ILE A 185 17.74 3.23 -4.56
CA ILE A 185 16.79 2.70 -3.58
C ILE A 185 15.38 3.06 -4.00
N ASN A 186 14.49 2.08 -3.92
CA ASN A 186 13.07 2.16 -4.17
C ASN A 186 12.29 1.63 -2.96
N PHE A 187 11.01 1.99 -2.89
CA PHE A 187 10.08 1.45 -1.90
C PHE A 187 9.09 0.52 -2.62
N VAL A 188 8.93 -0.70 -2.13
CA VAL A 188 8.06 -1.76 -2.67
C VAL A 188 6.65 -1.64 -2.09
#